data_AF-A0A929DE01-F1
#
_entry.id   AF-A0A929DE01-F1
#
_cell.length_a   1.000
_cell.length_b   1.000
_cell.length_c   1.000
_cell.angle_alpha   90.00
_cell.angle_beta   90.00
_cell.angle_gamma   90.00
#
_symmetry.space_group_name_H-M   'P 1'
#
loop_
_entity.id
_entity.type
_entity.pdbx_description
1 polymer ?
#
loop_
_entity_poly.entity_id
_entity_poly.type
_entity_poly.pdbx_seq_one_letter_code
_entity_poly.pdbx_strand_id
1 'polypeptide(L)' 'MKKFETSENLQKSVLNIMFVMQENYSHYPEYKTIMMSLTTVSKELNLIRIKEITGELEASQGKIKNVPGTD' A
#
# COMPACT_ATOMS: atom_id res chain seq x y z
N MET A 1 15.85 -9.54 -5.69
CA MET A 1 15.17 -8.62 -4.76
C MET A 1 13.68 -8.46 -5.15
N LYS A 2 12.93 -9.58 -5.27
CA LYS A 2 11.58 -9.62 -5.89
C LYS A 2 10.40 -9.74 -4.92
N LYS A 3 10.65 -9.75 -3.60
CA LYS A 3 9.61 -10.07 -2.59
C LYS A 3 8.49 -9.03 -2.45
N PHE A 4 8.59 -7.89 -3.15
CA PHE A 4 7.61 -6.79 -3.10
C PHE A 4 6.91 -6.53 -4.45
N GLU A 5 6.99 -7.45 -5.42
CA GLU A 5 6.47 -7.22 -6.78
C GLU A 5 4.93 -7.09 -6.87
N THR A 6 4.16 -7.40 -5.82
CA THR A 6 2.70 -7.31 -5.85
C THR A 6 2.12 -6.66 -4.58
N SER A 7 1.04 -5.90 -4.75
CA SER A 7 0.25 -5.32 -3.66
C SER A 7 -0.15 -6.36 -2.60
N GLU A 8 -0.39 -7.60 -3.02
CA GLU A 8 -0.71 -8.74 -2.15
C GLU A 8 0.44 -9.12 -1.20
N ASN A 9 1.68 -9.17 -1.69
CA ASN A 9 2.84 -9.51 -0.85
C ASN A 9 3.15 -8.40 0.16
N LEU A 10 2.93 -7.15 -0.25
CA LEU A 10 3.07 -6.00 0.64
C LEU A 10 1.96 -6.00 1.72
N GLN A 11 0.72 -6.32 1.34
CA GLN A 11 -0.41 -6.46 2.26
C GLN A 11 -0.15 -7.55 3.31
N LYS A 12 0.38 -8.71 2.92
CA LYS A 12 0.79 -9.78 3.86
C LYS A 12 1.88 -9.30 4.83
N SER A 13 2.84 -8.52 4.34
CA SER A 13 3.92 -7.97 5.17
C SER A 13 3.39 -6.98 6.21
N VAL A 14 2.47 -6.09 5.82
CA VAL A 14 1.82 -5.14 6.75
C VAL A 14 1.04 -5.88 7.83
N LEU A 15 0.26 -6.90 7.47
CA LEU A 15 -0.48 -7.72 8.44
C LEU A 15 0.44 -8.46 9.42
N ASN A 16 1.57 -8.98 8.94
CA ASN A 16 2.57 -9.61 9.82
C ASN A 16 3.17 -8.60 10.81
N ILE A 17 3.46 -7.37 10.38
CA ILE A 17 3.94 -6.32 11.29
C ILE A 17 2.88 -5.99 12.32
N MET A 18 1.62 -5.82 11.91
CA MET A 18 0.50 -5.57 12.83
C MET A 18 0.36 -6.68 13.88
N PHE A 19 0.51 -7.94 13.47
CA PHE A 19 0.49 -9.09 14.37
C PHE A 19 1.61 -9.02 15.42
N VAL A 20 2.86 -8.83 14.99
CA VAL A 20 4.02 -8.71 15.89
C VAL A 20 3.89 -7.51 16.83
N MET A 21 3.37 -6.37 16.33
CA MET A 21 3.07 -5.18 17.13
C MET A 21 2.05 -5.48 18.22
N GLN A 22 1.00 -6.23 17.91
CA GLN A 22 -0.03 -6.59 18.88
C GLN A 22 0.50 -7.53 19.96
N GLU A 23 1.25 -8.57 19.58
CA GLU A 23 1.76 -9.57 20.54
C GLU A 23 2.82 -8.98 21.48
N ASN A 24 3.74 -8.19 20.94
CA ASN A 24 4.94 -7.81 21.69
C ASN A 24 4.92 -6.37 22.20
N TYR A 25 4.12 -5.50 21.57
CA TYR A 25 4.23 -4.06 21.79
C TYR A 25 2.90 -3.38 22.18
N SER A 26 1.82 -4.13 22.41
CA SER A 26 0.49 -3.57 22.72
C SER A 26 0.39 -2.74 23.99
N HIS A 27 1.35 -2.89 24.91
CA HIS A 27 1.41 -2.16 26.18
C HIS A 27 2.14 -0.81 26.07
N TYR A 28 2.83 -0.54 24.95
CA TYR A 28 3.49 0.75 24.76
C TYR A 28 2.49 1.84 24.34
N PRO A 29 2.64 3.08 24.84
CA PRO A 29 1.75 4.20 24.49
C PRO A 29 1.62 4.45 22.99
N GLU A 30 2.71 4.26 22.24
CA GLU A 30 2.80 4.51 20.80
C GLU A 30 2.09 3.44 19.96
N TYR A 31 1.77 2.28 20.55
CA TYR A 31 1.15 1.16 19.88
C TYR A 31 -0.09 1.57 19.08
N LYS A 32 -0.99 2.34 19.71
CA LYS A 32 -2.23 2.78 19.07
C LYS A 32 -1.97 3.61 17.83
N THR A 33 -1.03 4.54 17.91
CA THR A 33 -0.65 5.40 16.79
C THR A 33 -0.04 4.58 15.65
N ILE A 34 0.89 3.68 15.96
CA ILE A 34 1.53 2.82 14.95
C ILE A 34 0.50 1.89 14.29
N MET A 35 -0.39 1.27 15.07
CA MET A 35 -1.46 0.42 14.54
C MET A 35 -2.45 1.18 13.67
N MET A 36 -2.78 2.43 14.01
CA MET A 36 -3.59 3.29 13.15
C MET A 36 -2.89 3.54 11.81
N SER A 37 -1.60 3.88 11.82
CA SER A 37 -0.83 4.08 10.59
C SER A 37 -0.78 2.82 9.73
N LEU A 38 -0.50 1.65 10.31
CA LEU A 38 -0.48 0.37 9.60
C LEU A 38 -1.86 0.01 9.04
N THR A 39 -2.94 0.33 9.77
CA THR A 39 -4.31 0.14 9.31
C THR A 39 -4.62 1.03 8.10
N THR A 40 -4.17 2.28 8.10
CA THR A 40 -4.31 3.19 6.94
C THR A 40 -3.58 2.64 5.73
N VAL A 41 -2.31 2.24 5.89
CA VAL A 41 -1.52 1.62 4.80
C VAL A 41 -2.21 0.38 4.25
N SER A 42 -2.75 -0.49 5.13
CA SER A 42 -3.50 -1.66 4.69
C SER A 42 -4.75 -1.31 3.87
N LYS A 43 -5.44 -0.22 4.18
CA LYS A 43 -6.60 0.22 3.39
C LYS A 43 -6.19 0.72 2.01
N GLU A 44 -5.11 1.49 1.94
CA GLU A 44 -4.58 2.01 0.67
C GLU A 44 -4.07 0.88 -0.24
N LEU A 45 -3.38 -0.12 0.31
CA LEU A 45 -2.96 -1.29 -0.44
C LEU A 45 -4.13 -2.10 -0.99
N ASN A 46 -5.21 -2.23 -0.23
CA ASN A 46 -6.43 -2.85 -0.73
C ASN A 46 -7.07 -2.06 -1.87
N LEU A 47 -7.07 -0.72 -1.81
CA LEU A 47 -7.54 0.13 -2.91
C LEU A 47 -6.67 -0.04 -4.16
N ILE A 48 -5.35 -0.10 -4.01
CA ILE A 48 -4.43 -0.36 -5.12
C ILE A 48 -4.72 -1.74 -5.72
N ARG A 49 -4.85 -2.78 -4.89
CA ARG A 49 -5.17 -4.13 -5.36
C ARG A 49 -6.48 -4.21 -6.12
N ILE A 50 -7.53 -3.52 -5.67
CA ILE A 50 -8.80 -3.45 -6.39
C ILE A 50 -8.58 -2.81 -7.77
N LYS A 51 -7.83 -1.71 -7.84
CA LYS A 51 -7.53 -1.04 -9.12
C LYS A 51 -6.66 -1.88 -10.06
N GLU A 52 -5.76 -2.71 -9.51
CA GLU A 52 -4.99 -3.70 -10.28
C GLU A 52 -5.92 -4.77 -10.87
N ILE A 53 -6.88 -5.27 -10.09
CA ILE A 53 -7.86 -6.27 -10.53
C ILE A 53 -8.84 -5.70 -11.57
N THR A 54 -9.29 -4.46 -11.39
CA THR A 54 -10.27 -3.82 -12.29
C THR A 54 -9.63 -3.23 -13.55
N GLY A 55 -8.29 -3.16 -13.63
CA GLY A 55 -7.57 -2.57 -14.76
C GLY A 55 -7.61 -1.04 -14.82
N GLU A 56 -8.15 -0.35 -13.80
CA GLU A 56 -8.22 1.12 -13.74
C GLU A 56 -6.84 1.78 -13.57
N LEU A 57 -5.84 1.02 -13.12
CA LEU A 57 -4.47 1.52 -12.99
C LEU A 57 -3.84 1.85 -14.36
N GLU A 58 -4.14 1.06 -15.40
CA GLU A 58 -3.66 1.23 -16.77
C GLU A 58 -4.25 2.50 -17.43
N ALA A 59 -5.51 2.82 -17.14
CA ALA A 59 -6.18 4.03 -17.66
C ALA A 59 -5.56 5.33 -17.12
N SER A 60 -4.88 5.26 -15.96
CA SER A 60 -4.25 6.41 -15.31
C SER A 60 -2.86 6.73 -15.88
N GLN A 61 -2.18 5.75 -16.49
CA GLN A 61 -0.85 5.93 -17.10
C GLN A 61 -0.92 6.45 -18.56
N GLY A 62 -2.08 6.35 -19.21
CA GLY A 62 -2.29 6.75 -20.60
C GLY A 62 -2.48 8.27 -20.88
N LYS A 63 -2.38 9.14 -19.86
CA LYS A 63 -2.60 10.60 -20.00
C LYS A 63 -1.34 11.47 -19.99
N ILE A 64 -0.14 10.90 -20.14
CA ILE A 64 1.07 11.68 -20.48
C ILE A 64 1.25 11.62 -22.00
N LYS A 65 0.34 12.24 -22.76
CA LYS A 65 0.57 12.51 -24.18
C LYS A 65 1.31 13.84 -24.29
N ASN A 66 2.59 13.74 -24.62
CA ASN A 66 3.47 14.73 -25.26
C ASN A 66 2.90 16.15 -25.36
N VAL A 67 3.44 17.06 -24.55
CA VAL A 67 3.38 18.50 -24.86
C VAL A 67 4.29 18.71 -26.08
N PRO A 68 3.78 19.15 -27.25
CA PRO A 68 4.64 19.50 -28.36
C PRO A 68 5.44 20.74 -27.97
N GLY A 69 6.76 20.67 -28.16
CA GLY A 69 7.66 21.80 -27.98
C GLY A 69 7.21 22.99 -28.81
N THR A 70 7.15 24.15 -28.18
CA THR A 70 7.10 25.46 -28.83
C THR A 70 8.54 25.89 -29.10
N ASP A 71 8.92 25.88 -30.38
CA ASP A 71 9.89 26.82 -30.98
C ASP A 71 9.18 27.53 -32.14
#